data_AF-A0A1V3XWL8-F1
#
_entry.id   AF-A0A1V3XWL8-F1
#
_cell.length_a   1.000
_cell.length_b   1.000
_cell.length_c   1.000
_cell.angle_alpha   90.00
_cell.angle_beta   90.00
_cell.angle_gamma   90.00
#
_symmetry.space_group_name_H-M   'P 1'
#
loop_
_entity.id
_entity.type
_entity.pdbx_description
1 polymer ?
#
loop_
_entity_poly.entity_id
_entity_poly.type
_entity_poly.pdbx_seq_one_letter_code
_entity_poly.pdbx_strand_id
1 'polypeptide(L)'
;MMLAMKAASVEAAFGKLGEGIERQWRTLDYDQDAFNAIAVEMLASAGIVGSIGSEDILDWAMTSRQLPAQHDLAATFGQPPLTMYRTERFHVSVLFWLSATVSIHEHGFEGAFGVLDGSSIHSSWTFEQTLSISTNLKLGTVRRNSTELLEIGAIRPILAGPSGAHSLVHLDTPSATVVIRTCADPRHHLQYNYLVPGVAINPEYPDQTLVKKCQLIKLIASHYPDRLGALIDASLAGADALSELELLSAAITTGACRRWFPSDNAAVPVPAASAPWIQSVVDERRRESMLMSLRSRSQDPAHRLALAIIMNHLDAPTAIELFARKGFADPVARMASAITELLAKGPFKEVEDPPTPTLLHDVISRLIDGWSLDQIRSSFADKASGTTTDQELLTLAEILRRSTFLADLIPADPLISHQRCVGPTSSVFDH
;
A
#
# COMPACT_ATOMS: atom_id res chain seq x y z
N MET A 1 8.61 -13.31 -38.67
CA MET A 1 7.25 -13.13 -39.20
C MET A 1 6.21 -13.10 -38.09
N MET A 2 6.19 -14.09 -37.19
CA MET A 2 5.20 -14.16 -36.09
C MET A 2 5.27 -12.97 -35.10
N LEU A 3 6.47 -12.55 -34.66
CA LEU A 3 6.63 -11.35 -33.81
C LEU A 3 6.11 -10.07 -34.48
N ALA A 4 6.41 -9.87 -35.77
CA ALA A 4 5.98 -8.67 -36.50
C ALA A 4 4.44 -8.61 -36.67
N MET A 5 3.78 -9.75 -36.85
CA MET A 5 2.31 -9.81 -36.92
C MET A 5 1.67 -9.52 -35.56
N LYS A 6 2.23 -10.04 -34.47
CA LYS A 6 1.78 -9.73 -33.10
C LYS A 6 1.98 -8.26 -32.76
N ALA A 7 3.13 -7.68 -33.10
CA ALA A 7 3.40 -6.26 -32.90
C ALA A 7 2.37 -5.36 -33.61
N ALA A 8 2.06 -5.65 -34.87
CA ALA A 8 1.02 -4.92 -35.61
C ALA A 8 -0.38 -5.08 -34.96
N SER A 9 -0.67 -6.25 -34.36
CA SER A 9 -1.92 -6.49 -33.63
C SER A 9 -2.03 -5.65 -32.36
N VAL A 10 -0.93 -5.46 -31.62
CA VAL A 10 -0.89 -4.64 -30.40
C VAL A 10 -1.19 -3.18 -30.75
N GLU A 11 -0.45 -2.60 -31.69
CA GLU A 11 -0.63 -1.21 -32.11
C GLU A 11 -2.07 -0.95 -32.60
N ALA A 12 -2.59 -1.84 -33.46
CA ALA A 12 -3.94 -1.70 -33.99
C ALA A 12 -5.02 -1.81 -32.89
N ALA A 13 -4.84 -2.69 -31.91
CA ALA A 13 -5.82 -2.86 -30.82
C ALA A 13 -5.88 -1.64 -29.91
N PHE A 14 -4.74 -1.12 -29.47
CA PHE A 14 -4.69 0.07 -28.62
C PHE A 14 -5.07 1.35 -29.39
N GLY A 15 -4.72 1.45 -30.68
CA GLY A 15 -5.18 2.52 -31.57
C GLY A 15 -6.70 2.53 -31.69
N LYS A 16 -7.32 1.37 -31.98
CA LYS A 16 -8.78 1.24 -32.06
C LYS A 16 -9.48 1.60 -30.74
N LEU A 17 -8.92 1.17 -29.60
CA LEU A 17 -9.42 1.54 -28.28
C LEU A 17 -9.41 3.06 -28.08
N GLY A 18 -8.25 3.69 -28.30
CA GLY A 18 -8.08 5.13 -28.16
C GLY A 18 -8.98 5.95 -29.09
N GLU A 19 -9.03 5.61 -30.37
CA GLU A 19 -9.89 6.29 -31.35
C GLU A 19 -11.39 6.11 -31.02
N GLY A 20 -11.78 4.96 -30.48
CA GLY A 20 -13.14 4.69 -30.06
C GLY A 20 -13.58 5.58 -28.89
N ILE A 21 -12.72 5.69 -27.86
CA ILE A 21 -12.95 6.59 -26.71
C ILE A 21 -13.07 8.03 -27.18
N GLU A 22 -12.12 8.50 -27.99
CA GLU A 22 -12.12 9.87 -28.54
C GLU A 22 -13.41 10.16 -29.31
N ARG A 23 -13.84 9.23 -30.17
CA ARG A 23 -15.07 9.38 -30.96
C ARG A 23 -16.30 9.47 -30.05
N GLN A 24 -16.45 8.56 -29.09
CA GLN A 24 -17.61 8.52 -28.19
C GLN A 24 -17.64 9.76 -27.29
N TRP A 25 -16.52 10.14 -26.69
CA TRP A 25 -16.44 11.30 -25.80
C TRP A 25 -16.74 12.61 -26.52
N ARG A 26 -16.28 12.75 -27.76
CA ARG A 26 -16.62 13.89 -28.62
C ARG A 26 -18.12 14.02 -28.90
N THR A 27 -18.87 12.92 -28.99
CA THR A 27 -20.34 13.00 -29.19
C THR A 27 -21.07 13.60 -28.00
N LEU A 28 -20.42 13.60 -26.83
CA LEU A 28 -20.91 14.22 -25.60
C LEU A 28 -20.20 15.55 -25.31
N ASP A 29 -19.61 16.18 -26.33
CA ASP A 29 -18.86 17.44 -26.22
C ASP A 29 -17.75 17.42 -25.14
N TYR A 30 -17.12 16.26 -24.98
CA TYR A 30 -16.12 16.03 -23.94
C TYR A 30 -16.63 16.25 -22.51
N ASP A 31 -17.90 15.91 -22.24
CA ASP A 31 -18.45 15.91 -20.87
C ASP A 31 -17.57 15.06 -19.95
N GLN A 32 -16.96 15.73 -18.98
CA GLN A 32 -15.98 15.17 -18.06
C GLN A 32 -16.61 14.00 -17.27
N ASP A 33 -17.86 14.13 -16.81
CA ASP A 33 -18.56 13.12 -16.01
C ASP A 33 -18.89 11.84 -16.80
N ALA A 34 -18.90 11.91 -18.14
CA ALA A 34 -19.14 10.76 -18.99
C ALA A 34 -17.88 9.90 -19.22
N PHE A 35 -16.67 10.44 -18.97
CA PHE A 35 -15.43 9.80 -19.41
C PHE A 35 -15.21 8.43 -18.77
N ASN A 36 -15.49 8.26 -17.47
CA ASN A 36 -15.32 6.98 -16.79
C ASN A 36 -16.17 5.87 -17.42
N ALA A 37 -17.44 6.16 -17.69
CA ALA A 37 -18.36 5.19 -18.29
C ALA A 37 -17.87 4.77 -19.68
N ILE A 38 -17.45 5.74 -20.50
CA ILE A 38 -16.87 5.50 -21.83
C ILE A 38 -15.62 4.62 -21.71
N ALA A 39 -14.68 4.98 -20.82
CA ALA A 39 -13.43 4.26 -20.67
C ALA A 39 -13.65 2.79 -20.24
N VAL A 40 -14.57 2.56 -19.31
CA VAL A 40 -14.96 1.21 -18.85
C VAL A 40 -15.58 0.40 -20.00
N GLU A 41 -16.58 0.95 -20.69
CA GLU A 41 -17.29 0.29 -21.79
C GLU A 41 -16.33 -0.06 -22.94
N MET A 42 -15.49 0.91 -23.33
CA MET A 42 -14.54 0.75 -24.41
C MET A 42 -13.46 -0.27 -24.07
N LEU A 43 -12.94 -0.28 -22.84
CA LEU A 43 -11.95 -1.28 -22.42
C LEU A 43 -12.54 -2.68 -22.41
N ALA A 44 -13.77 -2.84 -21.90
CA ALA A 44 -14.48 -4.12 -21.90
C ALA A 44 -14.74 -4.64 -23.32
N SER A 45 -15.11 -3.75 -24.24
CA SER A 45 -15.48 -4.09 -25.61
C SER A 45 -14.29 -4.24 -26.56
N ALA A 46 -13.12 -3.72 -26.20
CA ALA A 46 -11.94 -3.76 -27.06
C ALA A 46 -11.35 -5.18 -27.21
N GLY A 47 -11.69 -6.10 -26.31
CA GLY A 47 -11.19 -7.48 -26.35
C GLY A 47 -9.68 -7.59 -26.16
N ILE A 48 -9.02 -6.56 -25.61
CA ILE A 48 -7.57 -6.57 -25.35
C ILE A 48 -7.24 -7.66 -24.34
N VAL A 49 -8.00 -7.70 -23.24
CA VAL A 49 -7.85 -8.73 -22.22
C VAL A 49 -8.23 -10.10 -22.81
N GLY A 50 -7.29 -11.04 -22.79
CA GLY A 50 -7.44 -12.37 -23.36
C GLY A 50 -6.95 -12.53 -24.81
N SER A 51 -6.70 -11.43 -25.54
CA SER A 51 -6.12 -11.48 -26.89
C SER A 51 -4.68 -10.98 -26.97
N ILE A 52 -4.29 -10.09 -26.06
CA ILE A 52 -2.95 -9.51 -25.99
C ILE A 52 -2.37 -9.82 -24.60
N GLY A 53 -1.25 -10.54 -24.57
CA GLY A 53 -0.49 -10.78 -23.35
C GLY A 53 0.44 -9.61 -23.01
N SER A 54 0.87 -9.55 -21.75
CA SER A 54 1.89 -8.60 -21.28
C SER A 54 3.20 -8.72 -22.08
N GLU A 55 3.59 -9.95 -22.43
CA GLU A 55 4.76 -10.25 -23.28
C GLU A 55 4.62 -9.70 -24.70
N ASP A 56 3.43 -9.75 -25.30
CA ASP A 56 3.20 -9.22 -26.65
C ASP A 56 3.44 -7.70 -26.70
N ILE A 57 3.11 -7.01 -25.59
CA ILE A 57 3.33 -5.57 -25.44
C ILE A 57 4.81 -5.26 -25.31
N LEU A 58 5.56 -6.07 -24.55
CA LEU A 58 7.01 -5.92 -24.44
C LEU A 58 7.71 -6.17 -25.79
N ASP A 59 7.32 -7.24 -26.49
CA ASP A 59 7.82 -7.56 -27.84
C ASP A 59 7.52 -6.41 -28.82
N TRP A 60 6.30 -5.87 -28.81
CA TRP A 60 5.93 -4.71 -29.60
C TRP A 60 6.80 -3.50 -29.26
N ALA A 61 6.96 -3.17 -27.96
CA ALA A 61 7.71 -2.00 -27.52
C ALA A 61 9.18 -2.04 -27.96
N MET A 62 9.79 -3.23 -27.87
CA MET A 62 11.19 -3.44 -28.21
C MET A 62 11.47 -3.51 -29.71
N THR A 63 10.46 -3.90 -30.52
CA THR A 63 10.62 -4.05 -31.98
C THR A 63 10.09 -2.86 -32.77
N SER A 64 9.28 -1.99 -32.15
CA SER A 64 8.75 -0.79 -32.77
C SER A 64 9.85 0.24 -33.01
N ARG A 65 9.86 0.80 -34.23
CA ARG A 65 10.83 1.88 -34.58
C ARG A 65 10.51 3.19 -33.91
N GLN A 66 9.23 3.44 -33.62
CA GLN A 66 8.73 4.63 -32.96
C GLN A 66 7.62 4.22 -32.00
N LEU A 67 7.70 4.71 -30.77
CA LEU A 67 6.63 4.59 -29.78
C LEU A 67 5.74 5.84 -29.83
N PRO A 68 4.48 5.75 -29.37
CA PRO A 68 3.68 6.93 -29.09
C PRO A 68 4.41 7.91 -28.16
N ALA A 69 3.99 9.17 -28.15
CA ALA A 69 4.55 10.15 -27.21
C ALA A 69 4.30 9.68 -25.76
N GLN A 70 5.38 9.39 -25.03
CA GLN A 70 5.32 8.84 -23.67
C GLN A 70 4.95 9.92 -22.66
N HIS A 71 4.03 9.60 -21.74
CA HIS A 71 3.55 10.53 -20.72
C HIS A 71 4.48 10.63 -19.51
N ASP A 72 4.96 9.50 -18.98
CA ASP A 72 5.84 9.45 -17.80
C ASP A 72 7.23 8.92 -18.18
N LEU A 73 8.07 9.83 -18.70
CA LEU A 73 9.44 9.51 -19.10
C LEU A 73 10.34 9.12 -17.91
N ALA A 74 10.04 9.63 -16.72
CA ALA A 74 10.81 9.37 -15.52
C ALA A 74 10.43 8.03 -14.84
N ALA A 75 9.40 7.35 -15.35
CA ALA A 75 8.85 6.11 -14.80
C ALA A 75 8.54 6.22 -13.30
N THR A 76 7.92 7.34 -12.92
CA THR A 76 7.53 7.61 -11.53
C THR A 76 6.34 6.76 -11.06
N PHE A 77 5.52 6.27 -11.99
CA PHE A 77 4.37 5.43 -11.69
C PHE A 77 4.32 4.18 -12.60
N GLY A 78 4.56 3.00 -12.03
CA GLY A 78 4.77 1.74 -12.76
C GLY A 78 6.26 1.44 -12.99
N GLN A 79 6.57 0.21 -13.42
CA GLN A 79 7.92 -0.35 -13.50
C GLN A 79 8.16 -1.20 -14.77
N PRO A 80 8.10 -0.62 -15.99
CA PRO A 80 7.81 0.78 -16.30
C PRO A 80 6.34 1.04 -16.71
N PRO A 81 5.89 2.30 -16.76
CA PRO A 81 4.73 2.69 -17.56
C PRO A 81 5.08 2.70 -19.05
N LEU A 82 4.13 2.30 -19.90
CA LEU A 82 4.26 2.39 -21.35
C LEU A 82 3.00 3.01 -21.95
N THR A 83 3.11 4.19 -22.56
CA THR A 83 2.00 4.84 -23.25
C THR A 83 1.75 4.17 -24.61
N MET A 84 0.54 3.65 -24.78
CA MET A 84 0.09 2.91 -25.96
C MET A 84 -0.71 3.78 -26.92
N TYR A 85 -1.41 4.79 -26.40
CA TYR A 85 -2.17 5.77 -27.18
C TYR A 85 -2.25 7.09 -26.42
N ARG A 86 -2.25 8.21 -27.13
CA ARG A 86 -2.29 9.54 -26.49
C ARG A 86 -2.97 10.57 -27.37
N THR A 87 -3.80 11.40 -26.75
CA THR A 87 -4.31 12.67 -27.30
C THR A 87 -3.87 13.83 -26.40
N GLU A 88 -4.34 15.03 -26.68
CA GLU A 88 -4.17 16.17 -25.76
C GLU A 88 -5.00 16.04 -24.48
N ARG A 89 -6.10 15.26 -24.52
CA ARG A 89 -7.09 15.19 -23.43
C ARG A 89 -6.96 13.96 -22.55
N PHE A 90 -6.51 12.83 -23.11
CA PHE A 90 -6.37 11.58 -22.37
C PHE A 90 -5.27 10.70 -22.97
N HIS A 91 -4.92 9.65 -22.25
CA HIS A 91 -3.99 8.63 -22.75
C HIS A 91 -4.36 7.23 -22.25
N VAL A 92 -3.86 6.24 -22.97
CA VAL A 92 -3.93 4.83 -22.61
C VAL A 92 -2.52 4.34 -22.38
N SER A 93 -2.27 3.77 -21.20
CA SER A 93 -1.00 3.22 -20.81
C SER A 93 -1.15 1.78 -20.34
N VAL A 94 -0.06 1.01 -20.45
CA VAL A 94 0.09 -0.27 -19.76
C VAL A 94 1.12 -0.04 -18.66
N LEU A 95 0.73 -0.33 -17.43
CA LEU A 95 1.59 -0.22 -16.26
C LEU A 95 2.06 -1.62 -15.85
N PHE A 96 3.37 -1.83 -15.86
CA PHE A 96 3.98 -3.05 -15.34
C PHE A 96 4.31 -2.89 -13.86
N TRP A 97 4.12 -3.95 -13.08
CA TRP A 97 4.33 -3.92 -11.64
C TRP A 97 5.24 -5.08 -11.22
N LEU A 98 6.42 -4.75 -10.71
CA LEU A 98 7.41 -5.75 -10.30
C LEU A 98 7.36 -5.98 -8.79
N SER A 99 7.37 -4.92 -8.01
CA SER A 99 7.26 -4.99 -6.55
C SER A 99 6.37 -3.92 -5.97
N ALA A 100 5.95 -2.96 -6.80
CA ALA A 100 5.24 -1.78 -6.36
C ALA A 100 3.87 -2.09 -5.76
N THR A 101 3.51 -1.22 -4.83
CA THR A 101 2.19 -1.11 -4.22
C THR A 101 1.79 0.34 -4.32
N VAL A 102 0.50 0.56 -4.52
CA VAL A 102 -0.01 1.92 -4.55
C VAL A 102 -0.54 2.25 -3.16
N SER A 103 -0.01 3.34 -2.58
CA SER A 103 -0.52 3.89 -1.32
C SER A 103 -2.02 4.21 -1.45
N ILE A 104 -2.71 4.38 -0.33
CA ILE A 104 -4.08 4.91 -0.37
C ILE A 104 -3.98 6.31 -0.97
N HIS A 105 -4.64 6.56 -2.09
CA HIS A 105 -4.56 7.84 -2.80
C HIS A 105 -5.86 8.13 -3.54
N GLU A 106 -6.10 9.42 -3.78
CA GLU A 106 -7.11 9.91 -4.71
C GLU A 106 -6.48 10.36 -6.03
N HIS A 107 -7.31 10.68 -7.01
CA HIS A 107 -6.89 11.02 -8.36
C HIS A 107 -7.27 12.45 -8.73
N GLY A 108 -6.36 13.12 -9.42
CA GLY A 108 -6.61 14.43 -10.02
C GLY A 108 -7.09 14.32 -11.47
N PHE A 109 -7.60 13.15 -11.83
CA PHE A 109 -8.01 12.73 -13.15
C PHE A 109 -9.05 11.62 -13.00
N GLU A 110 -9.67 11.25 -14.11
CA GLU A 110 -10.63 10.16 -14.14
C GLU A 110 -10.38 9.22 -15.32
N GLY A 111 -10.93 8.02 -15.25
CA GLY A 111 -10.92 7.06 -16.34
C GLY A 111 -11.27 5.64 -15.90
N ALA A 112 -10.47 4.67 -16.32
CA ALA A 112 -10.66 3.27 -16.00
C ALA A 112 -9.32 2.53 -15.96
N PHE A 113 -9.26 1.45 -15.17
CA PHE A 113 -8.18 0.49 -15.24
C PHE A 113 -8.71 -0.94 -15.39
N GLY A 114 -7.93 -1.78 -16.06
CA GLY A 114 -8.24 -3.20 -16.23
C GLY A 114 -7.01 -4.08 -16.00
N VAL A 115 -7.21 -5.21 -15.31
CA VAL A 115 -6.13 -6.18 -15.08
C VAL A 115 -5.87 -6.94 -16.39
N LEU A 116 -4.67 -6.74 -16.93
CA LEU A 116 -4.21 -7.40 -18.16
C LEU A 116 -3.51 -8.72 -17.84
N ASP A 117 -2.69 -8.72 -16.79
CA ASP A 117 -1.89 -9.87 -16.38
C ASP A 117 -1.69 -9.89 -14.86
N GLY A 118 -1.65 -11.10 -14.30
CA GLY A 118 -1.62 -11.33 -12.86
C GLY A 118 -2.92 -10.94 -12.14
N SER A 119 -2.77 -10.54 -10.88
CA SER A 119 -3.88 -10.20 -10.00
C SER A 119 -3.48 -9.19 -8.94
N SER A 120 -4.48 -8.59 -8.27
CA SER A 120 -4.25 -7.59 -7.23
C SER A 120 -5.36 -7.56 -6.20
N ILE A 121 -5.02 -7.19 -4.96
CA ILE A 121 -6.02 -6.74 -3.99
C ILE A 121 -6.26 -5.25 -4.23
N HIS A 122 -7.52 -4.90 -4.48
CA HIS A 122 -7.99 -3.53 -4.61
C HIS A 122 -8.89 -3.19 -3.41
N SER A 123 -8.61 -2.09 -2.73
CA SER A 123 -9.43 -1.61 -1.62
C SER A 123 -9.89 -0.20 -1.90
N SER A 124 -11.16 0.09 -1.61
CA SER A 124 -11.72 1.45 -1.65
C SER A 124 -11.77 2.05 -0.26
N TRP A 125 -11.58 3.37 -0.17
CA TRP A 125 -11.42 4.08 1.09
C TRP A 125 -12.26 5.35 1.13
N THR A 126 -12.58 5.79 2.34
CA THR A 126 -13.19 7.10 2.61
C THR A 126 -12.27 7.87 3.54
N PHE A 127 -12.09 9.17 3.27
CA PHE A 127 -11.45 10.11 4.19
C PHE A 127 -12.47 11.15 4.66
N GLU A 128 -12.78 11.11 5.96
CA GLU A 128 -13.65 12.08 6.62
C GLU A 128 -12.76 13.14 7.30
N GLN A 129 -12.56 14.28 6.64
CA GLN A 129 -11.72 15.37 7.17
C GLN A 129 -12.31 15.93 8.47
N THR A 130 -11.48 16.04 9.51
CA THR A 130 -11.83 16.67 10.80
C THR A 130 -11.09 17.98 11.03
N LEU A 131 -9.87 18.12 10.51
CA LEU A 131 -9.05 19.32 10.63
C LEU A 131 -8.22 19.56 9.38
N SER A 132 -8.16 20.81 8.92
CA SER A 132 -7.23 21.25 7.87
C SER A 132 -6.09 22.03 8.51
N ILE A 133 -4.88 21.47 8.55
CA ILE A 133 -3.69 22.17 9.07
C ILE A 133 -3.15 23.11 8.00
N SER A 134 -3.06 22.64 6.76
CA SER A 134 -2.70 23.43 5.58
C SER A 134 -3.28 22.80 4.31
N THR A 135 -3.07 23.43 3.15
CA THR A 135 -3.41 22.84 1.84
C THR A 135 -2.65 21.53 1.58
N ASN A 136 -1.55 21.25 2.28
CA ASN A 136 -0.73 20.05 2.04
C ASN A 136 -0.85 18.99 3.13
N LEU A 137 -1.58 19.29 4.22
CA LEU A 137 -1.72 18.40 5.37
C LEU A 137 -3.10 18.56 6.02
N LYS A 138 -3.84 17.46 6.05
CA LYS A 138 -5.16 17.36 6.68
C LYS A 138 -5.21 16.19 7.65
N LEU A 139 -5.99 16.34 8.71
CA LEU A 139 -6.33 15.27 9.65
C LEU A 139 -7.80 14.87 9.47
N GLY A 140 -8.10 13.61 9.74
CA GLY A 140 -9.43 13.04 9.58
C GLY A 140 -9.49 11.58 9.98
N THR A 141 -10.54 10.91 9.54
CA THR A 141 -10.68 9.45 9.69
C THR A 141 -10.53 8.79 8.33
N VAL A 142 -9.61 7.83 8.22
CA VAL A 142 -9.45 6.97 7.04
C VAL A 142 -10.15 5.65 7.30
N ARG A 143 -11.13 5.28 6.47
CA ARG A 143 -11.90 4.04 6.60
C ARG A 143 -11.84 3.24 5.32
N ARG A 144 -11.62 1.92 5.43
CA ARG A 144 -11.78 1.01 4.31
C ARG A 144 -13.27 0.74 4.09
N ASN A 145 -13.76 0.92 2.88
CA ASN A 145 -15.15 0.66 2.53
C ASN A 145 -15.33 -0.77 2.01
N SER A 146 -14.42 -1.22 1.14
CA SER A 146 -14.48 -2.55 0.53
C SER A 146 -13.09 -3.04 0.13
N THR A 147 -12.97 -4.35 -0.05
CA THR A 147 -11.79 -5.02 -0.59
C THR A 147 -12.23 -6.06 -1.60
N GLU A 148 -11.49 -6.16 -2.70
CA GLU A 148 -11.77 -7.10 -3.76
C GLU A 148 -10.47 -7.72 -4.31
N LEU A 149 -10.53 -9.01 -4.65
CA LEU A 149 -9.51 -9.65 -5.46
C LEU A 149 -9.83 -9.42 -6.94
N LEU A 150 -8.99 -8.62 -7.59
CA LEU A 150 -9.06 -8.39 -9.03
C LEU A 150 -8.16 -9.38 -9.76
N GLU A 151 -8.71 -9.99 -10.80
CA GLU A 151 -8.03 -10.96 -11.67
C GLU A 151 -8.13 -10.50 -13.12
N ILE A 152 -7.42 -11.18 -14.02
CA ILE A 152 -7.38 -10.85 -15.45
C ILE A 152 -8.81 -10.62 -15.98
N GLY A 153 -9.02 -9.47 -16.61
CA GLY A 153 -10.31 -9.05 -17.16
C GLY A 153 -11.17 -8.22 -16.22
N ALA A 154 -10.83 -8.11 -14.94
CA ALA A 154 -11.50 -7.19 -14.03
C ALA A 154 -11.21 -5.74 -14.45
N ILE A 155 -12.28 -4.94 -14.60
CA ILE A 155 -12.22 -3.52 -15.00
C ILE A 155 -12.92 -2.68 -13.93
N ARG A 156 -12.29 -1.59 -13.51
CA ARG A 156 -12.86 -0.64 -12.53
C ARG A 156 -12.73 0.79 -13.03
N PRO A 157 -13.71 1.67 -12.74
CA PRO A 157 -13.58 3.09 -12.99
C PRO A 157 -12.51 3.70 -12.07
N ILE A 158 -11.90 4.79 -12.52
CA ILE A 158 -11.05 5.67 -11.73
C ILE A 158 -11.84 6.95 -11.54
N LEU A 159 -12.30 7.19 -10.30
CA LEU A 159 -13.02 8.43 -9.97
C LEU A 159 -12.00 9.49 -9.50
N ALA A 160 -12.24 10.73 -9.89
CA ALA A 160 -11.46 11.86 -9.42
C ALA A 160 -11.86 12.26 -7.99
N GLY A 161 -10.90 12.81 -7.24
CA GLY A 161 -11.09 13.32 -5.89
C GLY A 161 -11.34 12.23 -4.83
N PRO A 162 -11.83 12.62 -3.64
CA PRO A 162 -11.89 11.74 -2.47
C PRO A 162 -12.80 10.52 -2.63
N SER A 163 -13.81 10.60 -3.50
CA SER A 163 -14.72 9.47 -3.80
C SER A 163 -14.02 8.33 -4.54
N GLY A 164 -12.89 8.62 -5.20
CA GLY A 164 -12.05 7.65 -5.87
C GLY A 164 -10.88 7.13 -5.03
N ALA A 165 -10.82 7.46 -3.74
CA ALA A 165 -9.73 7.05 -2.88
C ALA A 165 -9.60 5.51 -2.84
N HIS A 166 -8.45 5.01 -3.29
CA HIS A 166 -8.21 3.58 -3.37
C HIS A 166 -6.75 3.19 -3.08
N SER A 167 -6.51 1.92 -2.81
CA SER A 167 -5.17 1.32 -2.78
C SER A 167 -5.17 0.03 -3.60
N LEU A 168 -4.00 -0.33 -4.13
CA LEU A 168 -3.85 -1.54 -4.92
C LEU A 168 -2.52 -2.23 -4.62
N VAL A 169 -2.59 -3.52 -4.32
CA VAL A 169 -1.42 -4.36 -4.04
C VAL A 169 -1.41 -5.53 -5.01
N HIS A 170 -0.46 -5.50 -5.95
CA HIS A 170 -0.28 -6.57 -6.94
C HIS A 170 0.17 -7.88 -6.28
N LEU A 171 -0.32 -9.01 -6.73
CA LEU A 171 0.04 -10.31 -6.14
C LEU A 171 1.12 -11.03 -6.95
N ASP A 172 1.22 -10.74 -8.24
CA ASP A 172 2.12 -11.40 -9.19
C ASP A 172 3.28 -10.47 -9.62
N THR A 173 4.37 -11.05 -10.14
CA THR A 173 5.55 -10.33 -10.63
C THR A 173 6.09 -10.97 -11.92
N PRO A 174 6.06 -10.26 -13.06
CA PRO A 174 5.34 -9.00 -13.26
C PRO A 174 3.82 -9.21 -13.14
N SER A 175 3.09 -8.13 -12.90
CA SER A 175 1.68 -8.02 -13.28
C SER A 175 1.51 -6.77 -14.14
N ALA A 176 0.40 -6.70 -14.88
CA ALA A 176 0.18 -5.61 -15.82
C ALA A 176 -1.26 -5.09 -15.76
N THR A 177 -1.41 -3.77 -15.85
CA THR A 177 -2.71 -3.08 -15.83
C THR A 177 -2.80 -2.14 -17.03
N VAL A 178 -3.89 -2.23 -17.79
CA VAL A 178 -4.25 -1.19 -18.77
C VAL A 178 -4.91 -0.05 -18.02
N VAL A 179 -4.43 1.18 -18.18
CA VAL A 179 -4.97 2.39 -17.57
C VAL A 179 -5.35 3.37 -18.66
N ILE A 180 -6.61 3.78 -18.66
CA ILE A 180 -7.15 4.86 -19.48
C ILE A 180 -7.42 6.01 -18.52
N ARG A 181 -6.86 7.19 -18.78
CA ARG A 181 -7.13 8.35 -17.94
C ARG A 181 -7.05 9.68 -18.68
N THR A 182 -7.86 10.64 -18.26
CA THR A 182 -7.70 12.03 -18.68
C THR A 182 -6.34 12.57 -18.23
N CYS A 183 -5.85 13.60 -18.92
CA CYS A 183 -4.60 14.26 -18.55
C CYS A 183 -4.70 14.98 -17.19
N ALA A 184 -5.89 15.51 -16.88
CA ALA A 184 -6.26 16.11 -15.61
C ALA A 184 -7.80 16.24 -15.54
N ASP A 185 -8.34 16.39 -14.33
CA ASP A 185 -9.66 16.94 -14.06
C ASP A 185 -9.49 18.32 -13.39
N PRO A 186 -9.89 19.43 -14.05
CA PRO A 186 -9.71 20.78 -13.49
C PRO A 186 -10.48 21.00 -12.17
N ARG A 187 -11.47 20.15 -11.85
CA ARG A 187 -12.24 20.20 -10.60
C ARG A 187 -11.45 19.60 -9.42
N HIS A 188 -10.49 18.73 -9.71
CA HIS A 188 -9.73 17.95 -8.74
C HIS A 188 -8.23 18.04 -9.08
N HIS A 189 -7.59 19.17 -8.77
CA HIS A 189 -6.19 19.39 -9.15
C HIS A 189 -5.18 18.91 -8.10
N LEU A 190 -5.63 18.44 -6.93
CA LEU A 190 -4.78 17.88 -5.88
C LEU A 190 -4.98 16.37 -5.81
N GLN A 191 -3.93 15.65 -5.45
CA GLN A 191 -3.93 14.21 -5.28
C GLN A 191 -3.42 13.87 -3.89
N TYR A 192 -4.29 13.80 -2.88
CA TYR A 192 -3.84 13.40 -1.54
C TYR A 192 -3.47 11.91 -1.48
N ASN A 193 -2.37 11.62 -0.78
CA ASN A 193 -2.09 10.31 -0.22
C ASN A 193 -2.66 10.24 1.20
N TYR A 194 -3.30 9.14 1.55
CA TYR A 194 -3.88 8.90 2.86
C TYR A 194 -3.09 7.86 3.64
N LEU A 195 -3.01 8.07 4.96
CA LEU A 195 -2.42 7.13 5.91
C LEU A 195 -3.47 6.78 6.95
N VAL A 196 -3.62 5.49 7.25
CA VAL A 196 -4.65 4.95 8.16
C VAL A 196 -4.72 5.64 9.53
N PRO A 197 -3.61 6.13 10.12
CA PRO A 197 -3.65 6.99 11.31
C PRO A 197 -4.35 8.35 11.14
N GLY A 198 -5.10 8.57 10.07
CA GLY A 198 -6.02 9.69 9.91
C GLY A 198 -5.40 10.91 9.26
N VAL A 199 -4.47 10.73 8.32
CA VAL A 199 -3.73 11.84 7.70
C VAL A 199 -3.86 11.80 6.19
N ALA A 200 -4.06 12.97 5.59
CA ALA A 200 -3.97 13.19 4.14
C ALA A 200 -2.83 14.18 3.82
N ILE A 201 -1.94 13.80 2.91
CA ILE A 201 -0.73 14.56 2.53
C ILE A 201 -0.75 14.81 1.02
N ASN A 202 -0.50 16.03 0.60
CA ASN A 202 -0.31 16.36 -0.81
C ASN A 202 1.14 16.02 -1.23
N PRO A 203 1.38 14.97 -2.05
CA PRO A 203 2.71 14.61 -2.50
C PRO A 203 3.24 15.55 -3.60
N GLU A 204 2.39 16.35 -4.23
CA GLU A 204 2.76 17.24 -5.33
C GLU A 204 3.38 18.57 -4.87
N TYR A 205 3.58 18.75 -3.56
CA TYR A 205 4.23 19.93 -2.99
C TYR A 205 5.69 19.64 -2.58
N PRO A 206 6.67 19.90 -3.46
CA PRO A 206 8.08 19.72 -3.11
C PRO A 206 8.65 20.98 -2.44
N ASP A 207 8.65 21.02 -1.10
CA ASP A 207 9.57 21.91 -0.39
C ASP A 207 11.00 21.40 -0.59
N GLN A 208 11.79 22.13 -1.39
CA GLN A 208 13.15 21.74 -1.75
C GLN A 208 14.06 21.57 -0.53
N THR A 209 13.88 22.40 0.51
CA THR A 209 14.66 22.32 1.74
C THR A 209 14.30 21.06 2.51
N LEU A 210 13.00 20.80 2.68
CA LEU A 210 12.52 19.60 3.36
C LEU A 210 12.97 18.33 2.64
N VAL A 211 12.80 18.27 1.32
CA VAL A 211 13.26 17.13 0.49
C VAL A 211 14.76 16.90 0.67
N LYS A 212 15.57 17.96 0.65
CA LYS A 212 17.03 17.83 0.85
C LYS A 212 17.39 17.39 2.26
N LYS A 213 16.71 17.89 3.29
CA LYS A 213 16.89 17.40 4.67
C LYS A 213 16.56 15.91 4.78
N CYS A 214 15.43 15.46 4.23
CA CYS A 214 15.06 14.04 4.19
C CYS A 214 16.08 13.16 3.45
N GLN A 215 16.67 13.66 2.35
CA GLN A 215 17.76 12.98 1.65
C GLN A 215 19.04 12.91 2.50
N LEU A 216 19.40 13.99 3.19
CA LEU A 216 20.58 14.03 4.06
C LEU A 216 20.43 13.12 5.28
N ILE A 217 19.22 12.93 5.80
CA ILE A 217 18.96 12.00 6.91
C ILE A 217 19.43 10.58 6.55
N LYS A 218 19.22 10.10 5.31
CA LYS A 218 19.70 8.79 4.86
C LYS A 218 21.23 8.68 4.94
N LEU A 219 21.93 9.74 4.50
CA LEU A 219 23.39 9.81 4.56
C LEU A 219 23.88 9.82 6.01
N ILE A 220 23.28 10.66 6.85
CA ILE A 220 23.62 10.81 8.26
C ILE A 220 23.39 9.50 9.02
N ALA A 221 22.22 8.87 8.85
CA ALA A 221 21.91 7.60 9.49
C ALA A 221 22.90 6.48 9.11
N SER A 222 23.48 6.54 7.91
CA SER A 222 24.40 5.51 7.41
C SER A 222 25.86 5.74 7.82
N HIS A 223 26.31 7.00 7.88
CA HIS A 223 27.73 7.33 8.07
C HIS A 223 28.04 8.13 9.34
N TYR A 224 27.03 8.74 9.96
CA TYR A 224 27.16 9.58 11.14
C TYR A 224 26.01 9.31 12.15
N PRO A 225 25.75 8.04 12.53
CA PRO A 225 24.59 7.67 13.35
C PRO A 225 24.57 8.41 14.70
N ASP A 226 25.73 8.63 15.32
CA ASP A 226 25.85 9.35 16.60
C ASP A 226 25.39 10.81 16.53
N ARG A 227 25.34 11.40 15.32
CA ARG A 227 24.90 12.78 15.11
C ARG A 227 23.43 12.88 14.74
N LEU A 228 22.76 11.77 14.42
CA LEU A 228 21.42 11.79 13.85
C LEU A 228 20.41 12.45 14.79
N GLY A 229 20.35 12.02 16.05
CA GLY A 229 19.39 12.55 17.03
C GLY A 229 19.50 14.07 17.18
N ALA A 230 20.69 14.58 17.51
CA ALA A 230 20.91 16.01 17.70
C ALA A 230 20.60 16.87 16.45
N LEU A 231 20.85 16.35 15.24
CA LEU A 231 20.53 17.06 13.99
C LEU A 231 19.04 17.03 13.67
N ILE A 232 18.34 15.95 14.00
CA ILE A 232 16.88 15.88 13.93
C ILE A 232 16.29 16.87 14.92
N ASP A 233 16.64 16.82 16.20
CA ASP A 233 16.10 17.73 17.23
C ASP A 233 16.28 19.20 16.86
N ALA A 234 17.48 19.58 16.38
CA ALA A 234 17.74 20.92 15.88
C ALA A 234 16.89 21.29 14.66
N SER A 235 16.53 20.33 13.81
CA SER A 235 15.67 20.55 12.64
C SER A 235 14.18 20.60 12.98
N LEU A 236 13.76 19.96 14.08
CA LEU A 236 12.38 20.00 14.57
C LEU A 236 12.08 21.28 15.37
N ALA A 237 13.11 21.94 15.91
CA ALA A 237 12.96 23.22 16.61
C ALA A 237 12.36 24.29 15.68
N GLY A 238 11.06 24.58 15.87
CA GLY A 238 10.31 25.54 15.05
C GLY A 238 9.81 24.99 13.71
N ALA A 239 9.87 23.68 13.48
CA ALA A 239 9.27 23.04 12.32
C ALA A 239 7.73 23.18 12.35
N ASP A 240 7.12 23.35 11.19
CA ASP A 240 5.69 23.12 11.04
C ASP A 240 5.38 21.61 11.10
N ALA A 241 4.10 21.27 11.25
CA ALA A 241 3.65 19.89 11.41
C ALA A 241 3.99 18.95 10.23
N LEU A 242 4.00 19.46 8.99
CA LEU A 242 4.37 18.66 7.82
C LEU A 242 5.89 18.41 7.81
N SER A 243 6.67 19.44 8.08
CA SER A 243 8.13 19.32 8.21
C SER A 243 8.52 18.35 9.33
N GLU A 244 7.89 18.46 10.51
CA GLU A 244 8.11 17.55 11.64
C GLU A 244 7.81 16.09 11.23
N LEU A 245 6.65 15.85 10.63
CA LEU A 245 6.24 14.53 10.17
C LEU A 245 7.21 13.92 9.16
N GLU A 246 7.60 14.66 8.12
CA GLU A 246 8.46 14.14 7.05
C GLU A 246 9.88 13.88 7.54
N LEU A 247 10.44 14.74 8.40
CA LEU A 247 11.77 14.53 8.98
C LEU A 247 11.81 13.31 9.90
N LEU A 248 10.83 13.16 10.78
CA LEU A 248 10.71 12.00 11.66
C LEU A 248 10.50 10.72 10.84
N SER A 249 9.65 10.77 9.81
CA SER A 249 9.44 9.65 8.89
C SER A 249 10.72 9.24 8.16
N ALA A 250 11.52 10.20 7.70
CA ALA A 250 12.81 9.92 7.08
C ALA A 250 13.80 9.29 8.07
N ALA A 251 13.83 9.77 9.32
CA ALA A 251 14.69 9.23 10.35
C ALA A 251 14.29 7.80 10.75
N ILE A 252 13.00 7.54 10.93
CA ILE A 252 12.48 6.24 11.39
C ILE A 252 12.61 5.14 10.33
N THR A 253 12.53 5.51 9.05
CA THR A 253 12.56 4.54 7.94
C THR A 253 13.98 4.24 7.46
N THR A 254 15.00 4.75 8.14
CA THR A 254 16.41 4.61 7.76
C THR A 254 17.28 4.11 8.92
N GLY A 255 18.40 3.47 8.57
CA GLY A 255 19.41 3.01 9.54
C GLY A 255 18.87 2.07 10.62
N ALA A 256 19.41 2.21 11.84
CA ALA A 256 19.06 1.39 13.00
C ALA A 256 17.68 1.71 13.62
N CYS A 257 17.04 2.83 13.25
CA CYS A 257 15.70 3.19 13.73
C CYS A 257 14.57 2.42 13.01
N ARG A 258 14.93 1.71 11.93
CA ARG A 258 14.04 0.89 11.10
C ARG A 258 13.73 -0.48 11.71
N ARG A 259 14.26 -0.80 12.89
CA ARG A 259 14.02 -2.10 13.53
C ARG A 259 12.54 -2.27 13.86
N TRP A 260 12.10 -3.52 13.76
CA TRP A 260 10.72 -3.92 13.99
C TRP A 260 10.34 -3.91 15.46
N PHE A 261 11.22 -4.48 16.28
CA PHE A 261 11.13 -4.38 17.72
C PHE A 261 12.05 -3.23 18.14
N PRO A 262 11.50 -2.13 18.67
CA PRO A 262 12.35 -1.09 19.23
C PRO A 262 13.16 -1.74 20.36
N SER A 263 14.49 -1.70 20.25
CA SER A 263 15.32 -2.01 21.42
C SER A 263 15.11 -0.90 22.44
N ASP A 264 14.97 -1.24 23.72
CA ASP A 264 14.83 -0.26 24.83
C ASP A 264 15.92 0.84 24.83
N ASN A 265 17.04 0.59 24.15
CA ASN A 265 18.19 1.48 24.06
C ASN A 265 18.26 2.32 22.76
N ALA A 266 17.34 2.17 21.82
CA ALA A 266 17.32 3.01 20.62
C ALA A 266 16.67 4.35 20.98
N ALA A 267 17.46 5.43 21.00
CA ALA A 267 16.94 6.79 21.12
C ALA A 267 16.14 7.13 19.85
N VAL A 268 14.87 6.72 19.81
CA VAL A 268 13.94 7.08 18.75
C VAL A 268 13.55 8.54 18.96
N PRO A 269 13.73 9.42 17.97
CA PRO A 269 13.26 10.79 18.06
C PRO A 269 11.75 10.80 18.34
N VAL A 270 11.35 11.51 19.39
CA VAL A 270 9.94 11.60 19.82
C VAL A 270 9.36 12.91 19.29
N PRO A 271 8.14 12.91 18.71
CA PRO A 271 7.47 14.13 18.31
C PRO A 271 7.29 15.12 19.46
N ALA A 272 7.09 16.39 19.13
CA ALA A 272 6.68 17.38 20.11
C ALA A 272 5.34 16.96 20.76
N ALA A 273 5.23 17.18 22.08
CA ALA A 273 4.04 16.79 22.85
C ALA A 273 2.71 17.39 22.31
N SER A 274 2.80 18.46 21.52
CA SER A 274 1.65 19.14 20.88
C SER A 274 1.03 18.40 19.71
N ALA A 275 1.67 17.34 19.18
CA ALA A 275 1.19 16.64 17.99
C ALA A 275 1.25 15.10 18.13
N PRO A 276 0.48 14.52 19.08
CA PRO A 276 0.54 13.08 19.38
C PRO A 276 0.19 12.18 18.19
N TRP A 277 -0.56 12.69 17.21
CA TRP A 277 -0.89 11.96 15.98
C TRP A 277 0.32 11.68 15.09
N ILE A 278 1.38 12.52 15.16
CA ILE A 278 2.60 12.35 14.35
C ILE A 278 3.25 11.00 14.66
N GLN A 279 3.30 10.60 15.94
CA GLN A 279 3.90 9.32 16.34
C GLN A 279 3.21 8.15 15.64
N SER A 280 1.87 8.11 15.65
CA SER A 280 1.09 7.06 14.99
C SER A 280 1.36 6.99 13.48
N VAL A 281 1.53 8.14 12.82
CA VAL A 281 1.84 8.19 11.38
C VAL A 281 3.27 7.72 11.10
N VAL A 282 4.23 8.13 11.93
CA VAL A 282 5.63 7.71 11.84
C VAL A 282 5.74 6.20 12.03
N ASP A 283 5.00 5.63 12.99
CA ASP A 283 4.95 4.18 13.20
C ASP A 283 4.31 3.44 12.03
N GLU A 284 3.23 3.96 11.43
CA GLU A 284 2.66 3.36 10.22
C GLU A 284 3.63 3.43 9.04
N ARG A 285 4.33 4.56 8.82
CA ARG A 285 5.34 4.67 7.76
C ARG A 285 6.52 3.72 7.98
N ARG A 286 6.94 3.52 9.24
CA ARG A 286 7.90 2.47 9.59
C ARG A 286 7.35 1.10 9.17
N ARG A 287 6.11 0.78 9.53
CA ARG A 287 5.43 -0.48 9.17
C ARG A 287 5.38 -0.70 7.66
N GLU A 288 4.92 0.29 6.89
CA GLU A 288 4.85 0.25 5.43
C GLU A 288 6.24 0.04 4.81
N SER A 289 7.26 0.78 5.26
CA SER A 289 8.64 0.62 4.79
C SER A 289 9.16 -0.82 5.00
N MET A 290 8.83 -1.41 6.14
CA MET A 290 9.22 -2.78 6.48
C MET A 290 8.49 -3.80 5.60
N LEU A 291 7.18 -3.64 5.43
CA LEU A 291 6.35 -4.45 4.54
C LEU A 291 6.84 -4.41 3.10
N MET A 292 7.16 -3.21 2.59
CA MET A 292 7.73 -3.01 1.26
C MET A 292 9.03 -3.79 1.05
N SER A 293 9.88 -3.80 2.07
CA SER A 293 11.16 -4.49 1.99
C SER A 293 11.07 -6.00 2.14
N LEU A 294 10.09 -6.53 2.86
CA LEU A 294 9.81 -7.97 2.84
C LEU A 294 9.27 -8.37 1.47
N ARG A 295 8.36 -7.58 0.93
CA ARG A 295 7.72 -7.81 -0.35
C ARG A 295 8.71 -7.80 -1.51
N SER A 296 9.63 -6.83 -1.56
CA SER A 296 10.64 -6.76 -2.63
C SER A 296 11.60 -7.96 -2.66
N ARG A 297 11.69 -8.71 -1.55
CA ARG A 297 12.52 -9.92 -1.42
C ARG A 297 11.74 -11.23 -1.54
N SER A 298 10.40 -11.18 -1.61
CA SER A 298 9.58 -12.38 -1.66
C SER A 298 8.88 -12.57 -3.00
N GLN A 299 9.07 -13.76 -3.57
CA GLN A 299 8.40 -14.24 -4.77
C GLN A 299 7.43 -15.39 -4.47
N ASP A 300 7.35 -15.86 -3.22
CA ASP A 300 6.39 -16.90 -2.83
C ASP A 300 4.96 -16.31 -2.90
N PRO A 301 4.02 -16.93 -3.64
CA PRO A 301 2.68 -16.39 -3.80
C PRO A 301 1.91 -16.21 -2.48
N ALA A 302 2.09 -17.12 -1.50
CA ALA A 302 1.42 -17.03 -0.22
C ALA A 302 2.01 -15.91 0.65
N HIS A 303 3.33 -15.70 0.61
CA HIS A 303 3.97 -14.55 1.27
C HIS A 303 3.46 -13.24 0.69
N ARG A 304 3.34 -13.15 -0.64
CA ARG A 304 2.87 -11.93 -1.31
C ARG A 304 1.42 -11.63 -0.98
N LEU A 305 0.58 -12.65 -0.90
CA LEU A 305 -0.81 -12.52 -0.46
C LEU A 305 -0.89 -12.11 1.02
N ALA A 306 -0.15 -12.75 1.92
CA ALA A 306 -0.10 -12.39 3.34
C ALA A 306 0.34 -10.94 3.53
N LEU A 307 1.39 -10.50 2.84
CA LEU A 307 1.85 -9.10 2.88
C LEU A 307 0.77 -8.15 2.38
N ALA A 308 0.06 -8.49 1.30
CA ALA A 308 -1.01 -7.67 0.75
C ALA A 308 -2.20 -7.52 1.73
N ILE A 309 -2.56 -8.60 2.42
CA ILE A 309 -3.58 -8.62 3.49
C ILE A 309 -3.16 -7.68 4.63
N ILE A 310 -1.93 -7.83 5.12
CA ILE A 310 -1.39 -7.04 6.23
C ILE A 310 -1.29 -5.55 5.86
N MET A 311 -0.85 -5.25 4.64
CA MET A 311 -0.77 -3.87 4.15
C MET A 311 -2.13 -3.20 4.03
N ASN A 312 -3.17 -3.94 3.65
CA ASN A 312 -4.53 -3.41 3.51
C ASN A 312 -5.30 -3.42 4.83
N HIS A 313 -4.68 -3.80 5.96
CA HIS A 313 -5.31 -3.86 7.29
C HIS A 313 -6.52 -4.80 7.33
N LEU A 314 -6.48 -5.93 6.59
CA LEU A 314 -7.62 -6.84 6.47
C LEU A 314 -7.79 -7.71 7.73
N ASP A 315 -9.04 -8.00 8.08
CA ASP A 315 -9.39 -8.93 9.16
C ASP A 315 -9.14 -10.40 8.77
N ALA A 316 -9.04 -11.27 9.77
CA ALA A 316 -8.80 -12.70 9.57
C ALA A 316 -9.85 -13.39 8.68
N PRO A 317 -11.18 -13.18 8.86
CA PRO A 317 -12.17 -13.78 7.97
C PRO A 317 -11.96 -13.43 6.49
N THR A 318 -11.76 -12.15 6.18
CA THR A 318 -11.51 -11.67 4.81
C THR A 318 -10.19 -12.25 4.28
N ALA A 319 -9.15 -12.31 5.11
CA ALA A 319 -7.86 -12.88 4.75
C ALA A 319 -7.97 -14.38 4.37
N ILE A 320 -8.69 -15.17 5.18
CA ILE A 320 -8.94 -16.60 4.93
C ILE A 320 -9.68 -16.80 3.61
N GLU A 321 -10.71 -16.00 3.34
CA GLU A 321 -11.45 -16.06 2.08
C GLU A 321 -10.53 -15.79 0.88
N LEU A 322 -9.66 -14.78 0.96
CA LEU A 322 -8.72 -14.46 -0.11
C LEU A 322 -7.70 -15.58 -0.36
N PHE A 323 -7.20 -16.22 0.70
CA PHE A 323 -6.34 -17.40 0.57
C PHE A 323 -7.08 -18.58 -0.08
N ALA A 324 -8.33 -18.82 0.29
CA ALA A 324 -9.17 -19.85 -0.32
C ALA A 324 -9.41 -19.56 -1.81
N ARG A 325 -9.75 -18.31 -2.16
CA ARG A 325 -9.95 -17.88 -3.56
C ARG A 325 -8.69 -17.99 -4.41
N LYS A 326 -7.51 -17.84 -3.82
CA LYS A 326 -6.22 -18.11 -4.49
C LYS A 326 -5.86 -19.59 -4.62
N GLY A 327 -6.74 -20.50 -4.19
CA GLY A 327 -6.59 -21.93 -4.40
C GLY A 327 -5.59 -22.58 -3.44
N PHE A 328 -5.23 -21.92 -2.33
CA PHE A 328 -4.42 -22.55 -1.31
C PHE A 328 -5.25 -23.57 -0.52
N ALA A 329 -4.77 -24.82 -0.49
CA ALA A 329 -5.33 -25.84 0.40
C ALA A 329 -5.05 -25.45 1.85
N ASP A 330 -6.05 -25.67 2.72
CA ASP A 330 -6.03 -25.24 4.13
C ASP A 330 -5.59 -23.76 4.29
N PRO A 331 -6.49 -22.80 3.96
CA PRO A 331 -6.18 -21.37 3.92
C PRO A 331 -5.57 -20.83 5.22
N VAL A 332 -6.04 -21.32 6.37
CA VAL A 332 -5.54 -20.92 7.69
C VAL A 332 -4.11 -21.38 7.88
N ALA A 333 -3.84 -22.68 7.70
CA ALA A 333 -2.50 -23.22 7.87
C ALA A 333 -1.52 -22.59 6.89
N ARG A 334 -1.92 -22.37 5.63
CA ARG A 334 -1.05 -21.74 4.64
C ARG A 334 -0.77 -20.28 4.96
N MET A 335 -1.77 -19.53 5.43
CA MET A 335 -1.57 -18.14 5.86
C MET A 335 -0.65 -18.08 7.09
N ALA A 336 -0.86 -18.94 8.08
CA ALA A 336 -0.03 -19.01 9.28
C ALA A 336 1.44 -19.29 8.90
N SER A 337 1.69 -20.32 8.08
CA SER A 337 3.02 -20.64 7.54
C SER A 337 3.66 -19.45 6.81
N ALA A 338 2.92 -18.77 5.94
CA ALA A 338 3.43 -17.61 5.22
C ALA A 338 3.85 -16.49 6.19
N ILE A 339 3.03 -16.19 7.20
CA ILE A 339 3.32 -15.15 8.19
C ILE A 339 4.50 -15.56 9.07
N THR A 340 4.55 -16.80 9.57
CA THR A 340 5.68 -17.33 10.34
C THR A 340 7.00 -17.15 9.61
N GLU A 341 7.04 -17.52 8.33
CA GLU A 341 8.25 -17.39 7.50
C GLU A 341 8.65 -15.92 7.27
N LEU A 342 7.68 -15.03 7.08
CA LEU A 342 7.93 -13.59 6.94
C LEU A 342 8.47 -12.98 8.23
N LEU A 343 7.87 -13.35 9.38
CA LEU A 343 8.30 -12.90 10.69
C LEU A 343 9.73 -13.39 11.01
N ALA A 344 10.05 -14.63 10.66
CA ALA A 344 11.40 -15.18 10.81
C ALA A 344 12.45 -14.49 9.90
N LYS A 345 12.06 -14.08 8.69
CA LYS A 345 12.96 -13.41 7.73
C LYS A 345 13.12 -11.90 7.99
N GLY A 346 12.27 -11.30 8.81
CA GLY A 346 12.32 -9.86 9.13
C GLY A 346 12.39 -9.61 10.63
N PRO A 347 11.25 -9.42 11.30
CA PRO A 347 11.16 -8.98 12.71
C PRO A 347 12.00 -9.78 13.68
N PHE A 348 11.88 -11.11 13.63
CA PHE A 348 12.54 -12.00 14.57
C PHE A 348 13.98 -12.30 14.19
N LYS A 349 14.46 -11.82 13.03
CA LYS A 349 15.87 -11.98 12.65
C LYS A 349 16.82 -11.23 13.59
N GLU A 350 16.34 -10.17 14.22
CA GLU A 350 17.13 -9.28 15.08
C GLU A 350 16.91 -9.55 16.58
N VAL A 351 16.10 -10.55 16.92
CA VAL A 351 15.85 -10.96 18.30
C VAL A 351 16.93 -11.98 18.70
N GLU A 352 17.55 -11.81 19.87
CA GLU A 352 18.66 -12.64 20.35
C GLU A 352 18.25 -14.12 20.50
N ASP A 353 17.04 -14.37 21.01
CA ASP A 353 16.43 -15.69 21.15
C ASP A 353 15.03 -15.70 20.51
N PRO A 354 14.92 -15.90 19.18
CA PRO A 354 13.62 -15.90 18.51
C PRO A 354 12.84 -17.18 18.86
N PRO A 355 11.49 -17.11 18.90
CA PRO A 355 10.66 -18.29 19.12
C PRO A 355 10.89 -19.33 18.02
N THR A 356 10.81 -20.62 18.38
CA THR A 356 10.95 -21.68 17.37
C THR A 356 9.87 -21.55 16.28
N PRO A 357 10.18 -21.81 14.99
CA PRO A 357 9.21 -21.66 13.91
C PRO A 357 7.92 -22.47 14.10
N THR A 358 8.03 -23.67 14.67
CA THR A 358 6.87 -24.53 14.97
C THR A 358 5.96 -23.90 16.01
N LEU A 359 6.52 -23.35 17.09
CA LEU A 359 5.75 -22.67 18.13
C LEU A 359 5.06 -21.42 17.58
N LEU A 360 5.81 -20.62 16.81
CA LEU A 360 5.31 -19.40 16.19
C LEU A 360 4.15 -19.70 15.21
N HIS A 361 4.30 -20.73 14.39
CA HIS A 361 3.24 -21.20 13.50
C HIS A 361 1.97 -21.60 14.26
N ASP A 362 2.14 -22.43 15.29
CA ASP A 362 1.06 -22.94 16.12
C ASP A 362 0.25 -21.82 16.81
N VAL A 363 0.93 -20.78 17.31
CA VAL A 363 0.31 -19.62 17.93
C VAL A 363 -0.42 -18.78 16.88
N ILE A 364 0.22 -18.48 15.75
CA ILE A 364 -0.38 -17.68 14.68
C ILE A 364 -1.63 -18.35 14.10
N SER A 365 -1.58 -19.66 13.84
CA SER A 365 -2.73 -20.41 13.31
C SER A 365 -3.94 -20.30 14.22
N ARG A 366 -3.77 -20.49 15.53
CA ARG A 366 -4.86 -20.37 16.51
C ARG A 366 -5.39 -18.95 16.63
N LEU A 367 -4.49 -17.96 16.58
CA LEU A 367 -4.89 -16.54 16.62
C LEU A 367 -5.71 -16.15 15.38
N ILE A 368 -5.31 -16.64 14.19
CA ILE A 368 -6.08 -16.48 12.94
C ILE A 368 -7.44 -17.17 13.04
N ASP A 369 -7.50 -18.34 13.66
CA ASP A 369 -8.75 -19.08 13.94
C ASP A 369 -9.63 -18.42 15.02
N GLY A 370 -9.23 -17.26 15.55
CA GLY A 370 -10.00 -16.50 16.53
C GLY A 370 -9.96 -17.06 17.94
N TRP A 371 -8.97 -17.89 18.27
CA TRP A 371 -8.82 -18.42 19.63
C TRP A 371 -8.41 -17.31 20.61
N SER A 372 -9.00 -17.32 21.80
CA SER A 372 -8.58 -16.48 22.92
C SER A 372 -7.26 -16.97 23.52
N LEU A 373 -6.57 -16.10 24.28
CA LEU A 373 -5.36 -16.48 25.01
C LEU A 373 -5.60 -17.65 25.98
N ASP A 374 -6.77 -17.71 26.61
CA ASP A 374 -7.13 -18.80 27.51
C ASP A 374 -7.35 -20.13 26.75
N GLN A 375 -7.92 -20.09 25.55
CA GLN A 375 -8.07 -21.27 24.68
C GLN A 375 -6.70 -21.75 24.19
N ILE A 376 -5.83 -20.83 23.77
CA ILE A 376 -4.45 -21.14 23.37
C ILE A 376 -3.74 -21.80 24.56
N ARG A 377 -3.74 -21.17 25.74
CA ARG A 377 -3.14 -21.71 26.98
C ARG A 377 -3.65 -23.12 27.30
N SER A 378 -4.97 -23.32 27.29
CA SER A 378 -5.58 -24.61 27.62
C SER A 378 -5.15 -25.72 26.66
N SER A 379 -4.90 -25.40 25.39
CA SER A 379 -4.48 -26.40 24.40
C SER A 379 -3.03 -26.87 24.51
N PHE A 380 -2.20 -26.16 25.29
CA PHE A 380 -0.84 -26.56 25.57
C PHE A 380 -0.69 -27.21 26.95
N ALA A 381 -1.62 -26.98 27.88
CA ALA A 381 -1.61 -27.58 29.21
C ALA A 381 -1.61 -29.12 29.22
N ASP A 382 -2.15 -29.77 28.19
CA ASP A 382 -2.18 -31.23 28.05
C ASP A 382 -0.90 -31.82 27.44
N LYS A 383 -0.01 -30.98 26.89
CA LYS A 383 1.31 -31.42 26.40
C LYS A 383 2.28 -31.32 27.57
N ALA A 384 2.93 -32.43 27.92
CA ALA A 384 3.87 -32.55 29.06
C ALA A 384 5.20 -31.76 28.87
N SER A 385 5.15 -30.53 28.38
CA SER A 385 6.24 -29.56 28.33
C SER A 385 6.08 -28.60 29.52
N GLY A 386 7.08 -28.53 30.40
CA GLY A 386 7.00 -27.81 31.67
C GLY A 386 6.62 -26.32 31.57
N THR A 387 6.36 -25.72 32.73
CA THR A 387 5.84 -24.35 32.97
C THR A 387 6.55 -23.22 32.20
N THR A 388 7.81 -23.39 31.81
CA THR A 388 8.56 -22.41 31.01
C THR A 388 7.96 -22.23 29.61
N THR A 389 7.44 -23.30 29.01
CA THR A 389 6.85 -23.29 27.64
C THR A 389 5.55 -22.48 27.60
N ASP A 390 4.73 -22.58 28.65
CA ASP A 390 3.46 -21.86 28.75
C ASP A 390 3.66 -20.35 28.90
N GLN A 391 4.68 -19.94 29.66
CA GLN A 391 5.00 -18.52 29.84
C GLN A 391 5.57 -17.90 28.55
N GLU A 392 6.45 -18.63 27.85
CA GLU A 392 6.99 -18.22 26.55
C GLU A 392 5.88 -18.06 25.50
N LEU A 393 4.91 -19.00 25.47
CA LEU A 393 3.74 -18.97 24.60
C LEU A 393 2.87 -17.73 24.82
N LEU A 394 2.55 -17.42 26.08
CA LEU A 394 1.74 -16.27 26.43
C LEU A 394 2.46 -14.96 26.10
N THR A 395 3.75 -14.88 26.41
CA THR A 395 4.57 -13.74 26.04
C THR A 395 4.59 -13.55 24.53
N LEU A 396 4.75 -14.63 23.75
CA LEU A 396 4.73 -14.56 22.29
C LEU A 396 3.37 -14.11 21.75
N ALA A 397 2.27 -14.69 22.22
CA ALA A 397 0.93 -14.31 21.78
C ALA A 397 0.63 -12.84 22.11
N GLU A 398 1.05 -12.36 23.29
CA GLU A 398 0.92 -10.96 23.67
C GLU A 398 1.78 -10.04 22.81
N ILE A 399 3.03 -10.42 22.51
CA ILE A 399 3.90 -9.68 21.58
C ILE A 399 3.24 -9.57 20.20
N LEU A 400 2.68 -10.67 19.68
CA LEU A 400 2.01 -10.68 18.37
C LEU A 400 0.75 -9.82 18.35
N ARG A 401 -0.07 -9.83 19.42
CA ARG A 401 -1.27 -8.96 19.55
C ARG A 401 -0.93 -7.48 19.68
N ARG A 402 0.21 -7.16 20.32
CA ARG A 402 0.71 -5.78 20.44
C ARG A 402 1.47 -5.32 19.20
N SER A 403 1.84 -6.24 18.32
CA SER A 403 2.56 -5.90 17.10
C SER A 403 1.67 -5.09 16.17
N THR A 404 2.15 -3.91 15.79
CA THR A 404 1.51 -3.09 14.74
C THR A 404 1.48 -3.83 13.40
N PHE A 405 2.30 -4.87 13.22
CA PHE A 405 2.32 -5.67 12.01
C PHE A 405 1.05 -6.51 11.80
N LEU A 406 0.50 -7.11 12.85
CA LEU A 406 -0.66 -8.01 12.74
C LEU A 406 -1.94 -7.42 13.34
N ALA A 407 -1.94 -6.13 13.68
CA ALA A 407 -2.96 -5.52 14.53
C ALA A 407 -4.42 -5.76 14.07
N ASP A 408 -4.69 -5.76 12.75
CA ASP A 408 -6.05 -6.00 12.23
C ASP A 408 -6.32 -7.47 11.89
N LEU A 409 -5.27 -8.27 11.67
CA LEU A 409 -5.40 -9.70 11.44
C LEU A 409 -5.64 -10.47 12.75
N ILE A 410 -5.04 -10.00 13.84
CA ILE A 410 -5.12 -10.57 15.18
C ILE A 410 -5.57 -9.46 16.12
N PRO A 411 -6.88 -9.21 16.26
CA PRO A 411 -7.37 -8.13 17.10
C PRO A 411 -6.94 -8.33 18.57
N ALA A 412 -6.49 -7.25 19.19
CA ALA A 412 -6.34 -7.18 20.64
C ALA A 412 -7.72 -7.38 21.30
N ASP A 413 -7.75 -7.91 22.53
CA ASP A 413 -9.03 -8.15 23.19
C ASP A 413 -9.82 -6.83 23.29
N PRO A 414 -11.15 -6.86 23.07
CA PRO A 414 -11.99 -5.66 23.14
C PRO A 414 -11.81 -4.87 24.44
N LEU A 415 -11.37 -5.54 25.52
CA LEU A 415 -11.16 -4.99 26.85
C LEU A 415 -10.03 -3.94 26.93
N ILE A 416 -9.18 -3.76 25.91
CA ILE A 416 -8.06 -2.80 25.95
C ILE A 416 -8.16 -1.73 24.84
N SER A 417 -9.11 -1.82 23.90
CA SER A 417 -9.14 -1.01 22.67
C SER A 417 -9.68 0.44 22.81
N HIS A 418 -9.99 0.95 24.00
CA HIS A 418 -10.59 2.29 24.15
C HIS A 418 -9.61 3.48 24.10
N GLN A 419 -8.36 3.28 23.68
CA GLN A 419 -7.37 4.37 23.54
C GLN A 419 -6.83 4.58 22.10
N ARG A 420 -7.57 4.17 21.05
CA ARG A 420 -7.34 4.75 19.72
C ARG A 420 -7.97 6.15 19.70
N CYS A 421 -7.11 7.16 19.57
CA CYS A 421 -7.37 8.60 19.59
C CYS A 421 -8.83 9.02 19.37
N VAL A 422 -9.53 9.29 20.48
CA VAL A 422 -10.67 10.23 20.45
C VAL A 422 -10.05 11.60 20.17
N GLY A 423 -10.41 12.22 19.04
CA GLY A 423 -10.00 13.59 18.73
C GLY A 423 -10.38 14.55 19.87
N PRO A 424 -9.74 15.72 19.99
CA PRO A 424 -10.03 16.66 21.05
C PRO A 424 -11.52 17.02 21.01
N THR A 425 -12.25 16.65 22.06
CA THR A 425 -13.61 17.15 22.28
C THR A 425 -13.53 18.67 22.36
N SER A 426 -14.26 19.35 21.48
CA SER A 426 -14.39 20.80 21.45
C SER A 426 -14.94 21.31 22.79
N SER A 427 -14.07 21.76 23.69
CA SER A 427 -14.46 22.60 24.82
C SER A 427 -14.33 24.06 24.40
N VAL A 428 -15.49 24.61 24.05
CA VAL A 428 -15.94 26.00 24.23
C VAL A 428 -14.93 26.94 24.89
N PHE A 429 -14.47 27.94 24.14
CA PHE A 429 -14.11 29.24 24.69
C PHE A 429 -15.20 30.24 24.27
N ASP A 430 -16.14 30.48 25.19
CA ASP A 430 -16.86 31.75 25.29
C ASP A 430 -16.16 32.53 26.41
N HIS A 431 -15.41 33.57 26.04
CA HIS A 431 -15.36 34.91 26.65
C HIS A 431 -14.22 35.75 26.07
#